data_AF-A0A4S2HG02-F1
#
_entry.id   AF-A0A4S2HG02-F1
#
_cell.length_a   1.000
_cell.length_b   1.000
_cell.length_c   1.000
_cell.angle_alpha   90.00
_cell.angle_beta   90.00
_cell.angle_gamma   90.00
#
_symmetry.space_group_name_H-M   'P 1'
#
loop_
_entity.id
_entity.type
_entity.pdbx_description
1 polymer ?
#
loop_
_entity_poly.entity_id
_entity_poly.type
_entity_poly.pdbx_seq_one_letter_code
_entity_poly.pdbx_strand_id
1 'polypeptide(L)'
;MSFYLFRALQKVGLYEDTRDCWDVWQRMIEKHASTCVEDDVQERSECHAWGALILYELPAVILGVRPARPGYQAVEIQPEPGYLESASGRVITPRGMVSVAWSRDFEGIHVNYHAPKGLEVITSFSDEGNDWKE
;
A
#
# COMPACT_ATOMS: atom_id res chain seq x y z
N MET A 1 -16.74 -3.45 3.87
CA MET A 1 -16.37 -4.88 3.78
C MET A 1 -15.35 -5.20 2.68
N SER A 2 -14.54 -4.24 2.22
CA SER A 2 -13.71 -4.44 1.01
C SER A 2 -12.34 -5.06 1.26
N PHE A 3 -11.83 -5.07 2.50
CA PHE A 3 -10.48 -5.58 2.82
C PHE A 3 -10.25 -7.01 2.29
N TYR A 4 -11.16 -7.94 2.58
CA TYR A 4 -11.00 -9.33 2.18
C TYR A 4 -11.13 -9.55 0.68
N LEU A 5 -11.93 -8.72 -0.01
CA LEU A 5 -12.00 -8.73 -1.47
C LEU A 5 -10.64 -8.35 -2.08
N PHE A 6 -10.03 -7.26 -1.58
CA PHE A 6 -8.69 -6.84 -2.02
C PHE A 6 -7.63 -7.91 -1.75
N ARG A 7 -7.66 -8.55 -0.58
CA ARG A 7 -6.75 -9.67 -0.27
C ARG A 7 -6.98 -10.86 -1.19
N ALA A 8 -8.23 -11.17 -1.55
CA ALA A 8 -8.55 -12.27 -2.45
C ALA A 8 -8.06 -11.98 -3.88
N LEU A 9 -8.34 -10.78 -4.41
CA LEU A 9 -7.88 -10.33 -5.72
C LEU A 9 -6.36 -10.33 -5.82
N GLN A 10 -5.66 -9.83 -4.79
CA GLN A 10 -4.19 -9.88 -4.73
C GLN A 10 -3.67 -11.32 -4.83
N LYS A 11 -4.25 -12.26 -4.07
CA LYS A 11 -3.79 -13.65 -4.02
C LYS A 11 -3.90 -14.39 -5.35
N VAL A 12 -4.79 -13.96 -6.24
CA VAL A 12 -5.02 -14.60 -7.54
C VAL A 12 -4.41 -13.80 -8.70
N GLY A 13 -3.61 -12.76 -8.41
CA GLY A 13 -2.97 -11.94 -9.44
C GLY A 13 -3.92 -10.98 -10.18
N LEU A 14 -5.06 -10.66 -9.57
CA LEU A 14 -6.09 -9.77 -10.14
C LEU A 14 -6.16 -8.45 -9.38
N TYR A 15 -5.03 -7.95 -8.87
CA TYR A 15 -5.03 -6.71 -8.10
C TYR A 15 -5.42 -5.48 -8.95
N GLU A 16 -5.19 -5.51 -10.26
CA GLU A 16 -5.65 -4.46 -11.18
C GLU A 16 -7.17 -4.24 -11.15
N ASP A 17 -7.95 -5.29 -10.92
CA ASP A 17 -9.41 -5.25 -10.85
C ASP A 17 -9.92 -4.52 -9.59
N THR A 18 -9.03 -4.20 -8.64
CA THR A 18 -9.40 -3.34 -7.51
C THR A 18 -9.70 -1.91 -7.92
N ARG A 19 -9.34 -1.48 -9.14
CA ARG A 19 -9.60 -0.12 -9.66
C ARG A 19 -11.03 0.33 -9.41
N ASP A 20 -11.99 -0.48 -9.84
CA ASP A 20 -13.41 -0.15 -9.75
C ASP A 20 -13.96 -0.31 -8.32
N CYS A 21 -13.26 -1.08 -7.49
CA CYS A 21 -13.64 -1.21 -6.08
C CYS A 21 -13.41 0.11 -5.31
N TRP A 22 -12.53 1.00 -5.80
CA TRP A 22 -12.24 2.27 -5.16
C TRP A 22 -13.37 3.31 -5.27
N ASP A 23 -14.35 3.09 -6.14
CA ASP A 23 -15.51 3.97 -6.33
C ASP A 23 -16.23 4.25 -5.01
N VAL A 24 -16.21 3.30 -4.07
CA VAL A 24 -16.79 3.47 -2.73
C VAL A 24 -16.18 4.68 -2.01
N TRP A 25 -14.86 4.84 -2.03
CA TRP A 25 -14.17 5.98 -1.39
C TRP A 25 -14.23 7.24 -2.24
N GLN A 26 -14.26 7.12 -3.57
CA GLN A 26 -14.46 8.28 -4.45
C GLN A 26 -15.81 8.95 -4.17
N ARG A 27 -16.88 8.17 -4.00
CA ARG A 27 -18.19 8.68 -3.59
C ARG A 27 -18.19 9.37 -2.22
N MET A 28 -17.36 8.91 -1.27
CA MET A 28 -17.20 9.60 0.02
C MET A 28 -16.63 11.02 -0.19
N ILE A 29 -15.63 11.16 -1.06
CA ILE A 29 -15.02 12.46 -1.41
C ILE A 29 -16.05 13.36 -2.10
N GLU A 30 -16.83 12.82 -3.04
CA GLU A 30 -17.91 13.56 -3.73
C GLU A 30 -18.97 14.10 -2.75
N LYS A 31 -19.23 13.37 -1.67
CA LYS A 31 -20.12 13.79 -0.58
C LYS A 31 -19.46 14.70 0.46
N HIS A 32 -18.23 15.15 0.20
CA HIS A 32 -17.43 15.98 1.11
C HIS A 32 -17.11 15.32 2.47
N ALA A 33 -17.12 13.99 2.55
CA ALA A 33 -16.72 13.29 3.75
C ALA A 33 -15.24 13.54 4.05
N SER A 34 -14.91 13.82 5.32
CA SER A 34 -13.53 13.96 5.80
C SER A 34 -13.02 12.72 6.56
N THR A 35 -13.89 11.72 6.73
CA THR A 35 -13.65 10.44 7.39
C THR A 35 -14.29 9.30 6.59
N CYS A 36 -13.98 8.04 6.93
CA CYS A 36 -14.54 6.88 6.24
C CYS A 36 -15.88 6.45 6.86
N VAL A 37 -16.91 6.25 6.04
CA VAL A 37 -18.24 5.80 6.49
C VAL A 37 -18.24 4.33 6.94
N GLU A 38 -19.24 3.96 7.75
CA GLU A 38 -19.45 2.60 8.26
C GLU A 38 -19.65 1.58 7.13
N ASP A 39 -20.55 1.91 6.20
CA ASP A 39 -20.95 1.11 5.06
C ASP A 39 -21.47 2.04 3.95
N ASP A 40 -21.54 1.54 2.72
CA ASP A 40 -21.93 2.30 1.52
C ASP A 40 -23.43 2.19 1.17
N VAL A 41 -24.25 1.65 2.07
CA VAL A 41 -25.68 1.40 1.84
C VAL A 41 -26.56 2.28 2.73
N GLN A 42 -26.30 2.27 4.04
CA GLN A 42 -27.05 2.98 5.07
C GLN A 42 -26.32 4.23 5.58
N GLU A 43 -24.98 4.27 5.49
CA GLU A 43 -24.14 5.40 5.92
C GLU A 43 -24.50 5.90 7.34
N ARG A 44 -24.92 4.98 8.24
CA ARG A 44 -25.46 5.34 9.57
C ARG A 44 -24.44 6.12 10.42
N SER A 45 -23.15 5.92 10.16
CA SER A 45 -22.08 6.66 10.80
C SER A 45 -20.96 6.98 9.80
N GLU A 46 -20.52 8.23 9.83
CA GLU A 46 -19.61 8.81 8.85
C GLU A 46 -18.13 8.71 9.26
N CYS A 47 -17.85 8.16 10.44
CA CYS A 47 -16.49 8.01 10.96
C CYS A 47 -16.27 6.63 11.60
N HIS A 48 -15.82 5.67 10.79
CA HIS A 48 -15.53 4.31 11.19
C HIS A 48 -14.20 3.80 10.65
N ALA A 49 -13.35 3.35 11.57
CA ALA A 49 -12.02 2.84 11.27
C ALA A 49 -12.04 1.61 10.34
N TRP A 50 -13.09 0.77 10.38
CA TRP A 50 -13.17 -0.40 9.50
C TRP A 50 -13.43 -0.05 8.02
N GLY A 51 -13.78 1.21 7.73
CA GLY A 51 -13.92 1.76 6.39
C GLY A 51 -12.61 2.34 5.87
N ALA A 52 -11.60 2.50 6.73
CA ALA A 52 -10.31 3.11 6.43
C ALA A 52 -9.32 2.13 5.77
N LEU A 53 -9.79 1.34 4.80
CA LEU A 53 -8.97 0.37 4.06
C LEU A 53 -7.70 1.00 3.48
N ILE A 54 -7.80 2.24 3.02
CA ILE A 54 -6.70 3.00 2.41
C ILE A 54 -5.45 3.08 3.31
N LEU A 55 -5.64 3.08 4.64
CA LEU A 55 -4.54 3.11 5.60
C LEU A 55 -3.74 1.80 5.64
N TYR A 56 -4.28 0.72 5.10
CA TYR A 56 -3.57 -0.54 4.89
C TYR A 56 -3.02 -0.65 3.46
N GLU A 57 -3.86 -0.37 2.46
CA GLU A 57 -3.50 -0.56 1.05
C GLU A 57 -2.31 0.29 0.63
N LEU A 58 -2.28 1.58 1.01
CA LEU A 58 -1.18 2.45 0.62
C LEU A 58 0.18 1.98 1.15
N PRO A 59 0.40 1.81 2.48
CA PRO A 59 1.71 1.43 3.00
C PRO A 59 2.08 -0.03 2.74
N ALA A 60 1.13 -0.97 2.89
CA ALA A 60 1.44 -2.40 2.91
C ALA A 60 1.40 -3.05 1.52
N VAL A 61 0.72 -2.43 0.55
CA VAL A 61 0.40 -3.08 -0.73
C VAL A 61 0.91 -2.25 -1.89
N ILE A 62 0.46 -1.00 -2.00
CA ILE A 62 0.92 -0.07 -3.04
C ILE A 62 2.40 0.25 -2.86
N LEU A 63 2.84 0.66 -1.66
CA LEU A 63 4.27 0.80 -1.34
C LEU A 63 4.94 -0.54 -1.05
N GLY A 64 4.17 -1.56 -0.70
CA GLY A 64 4.67 -2.92 -0.51
C GLY A 64 5.47 -3.17 0.78
N VAL A 65 5.38 -2.32 1.79
CA VAL A 65 6.15 -2.46 3.04
C VAL A 65 5.42 -3.37 4.02
N ARG A 66 5.94 -4.58 4.25
CA ARG A 66 5.30 -5.59 5.12
C ARG A 66 6.31 -6.23 6.08
N PRO A 67 5.89 -6.71 7.25
CA PRO A 67 6.78 -7.49 8.11
C PRO A 67 7.05 -8.85 7.45
N ALA A 68 8.30 -9.11 7.07
CA ALA A 68 8.73 -10.44 6.62
C ALA A 68 8.96 -11.40 7.79
N ARG A 69 9.24 -10.85 8.98
CA ARG A 69 9.37 -11.59 10.24
C ARG A 69 8.71 -10.82 11.39
N PRO A 70 8.29 -11.49 12.49
CA PRO A 70 7.66 -10.85 13.63
C PRO A 70 8.46 -9.65 14.15
N GLY A 71 7.76 -8.55 14.45
CA GLY A 71 8.37 -7.32 14.96
C GLY A 71 9.28 -6.59 13.95
N TYR A 72 9.14 -6.86 12.64
CA TYR A 72 10.00 -6.32 11.59
C TYR A 72 11.49 -6.68 11.79
N GLN A 73 11.78 -7.87 12.33
CA GLN A 73 13.17 -8.37 12.32
C GLN A 73 13.75 -8.43 10.89
N ALA A 74 12.88 -8.63 9.91
CA ALA A 74 13.11 -8.35 8.50
C ALA A 74 11.85 -7.66 7.93
N VAL A 75 12.05 -6.81 6.93
CA VAL A 75 10.99 -6.13 6.18
C VAL A 75 10.96 -6.65 4.75
N GLU A 76 9.77 -6.91 4.22
CA GLU A 76 9.54 -7.13 2.80
C GLU A 76 9.22 -5.79 2.16
N ILE A 77 9.83 -5.53 1.00
CA ILE A 77 9.45 -4.41 0.13
C ILE A 77 9.08 -5.02 -1.22
N GLN A 78 7.78 -5.17 -1.43
CA GLN A 78 7.20 -5.74 -2.64
C GLN A 78 5.99 -4.93 -3.09
N PRO A 79 6.19 -3.86 -3.89
CA PRO A 79 5.09 -3.08 -4.41
C PRO A 79 4.14 -3.92 -5.26
N GLU A 80 2.86 -3.64 -5.13
CA GLU A 80 1.80 -4.14 -6.02
C GLU A 80 1.21 -2.93 -6.77
N PRO A 81 1.74 -2.57 -7.96
CA PRO A 81 1.32 -1.36 -8.66
C PRO A 81 -0.15 -1.37 -9.08
N GLY A 82 -0.67 -2.56 -9.39
CA GLY A 82 -1.94 -2.71 -10.07
C GLY A 82 -2.02 -1.78 -11.28
N TYR A 83 -2.97 -0.85 -11.24
CA TYR A 83 -3.22 0.11 -12.31
C TYR A 83 -2.45 1.44 -12.18
N LEU A 84 -1.65 1.64 -11.13
CA LEU A 84 -0.91 2.88 -10.90
C LEU A 84 0.41 2.90 -11.68
N GLU A 85 0.84 4.09 -12.11
CA GLU A 85 2.11 4.28 -12.83
C GLU A 85 3.29 4.54 -11.90
N SER A 86 3.04 5.13 -10.73
CA SER A 86 4.05 5.38 -9.70
C SER A 86 3.41 5.54 -8.32
N ALA A 87 4.21 5.33 -7.28
CA ALA A 87 3.88 5.76 -5.93
C ALA A 87 5.15 6.05 -5.13
N SER A 88 5.06 6.96 -4.16
CA SER A 88 6.13 7.21 -3.21
C SER A 88 5.58 7.52 -1.82
N GLY A 89 6.33 7.16 -0.80
CA GLY A 89 5.94 7.43 0.57
C GLY A 89 6.89 6.86 1.61
N ARG A 90 6.51 7.04 2.87
CA ARG A 90 7.27 6.60 4.05
C ARG A 90 6.36 5.83 4.99
N VAL A 91 6.83 4.67 5.44
CA VAL A 91 6.11 3.76 6.32
C VAL A 91 6.90 3.63 7.62
N ILE A 92 6.28 4.00 8.74
CA ILE A 92 6.87 3.82 10.05
C ILE A 92 6.75 2.36 10.49
N THR A 93 7.87 1.74 10.84
CA THR A 93 7.93 0.38 11.40
C THR A 93 8.47 0.43 12.82
N PRO A 94 8.34 -0.65 13.63
CA PRO A 94 8.98 -0.75 14.94
C PRO A 94 10.52 -0.62 14.91
N ARG A 95 11.15 -0.74 13.73
CA ARG A 95 12.60 -0.65 13.54
C ARG A 95 13.05 0.68 12.94
N GLY A 96 12.12 1.60 12.68
CA GLY A 96 12.38 2.91 12.09
C GLY A 96 11.59 3.15 10.79
N MET A 97 11.86 4.28 10.16
CA MET A 97 11.19 4.71 8.94
C MET A 97 11.73 3.97 7.71
N VAL A 98 10.84 3.43 6.89
CA VAL A 98 11.17 2.88 5.56
C VAL A 98 10.61 3.81 4.49
N SER A 99 11.43 4.29 3.57
CA SER A 99 10.98 5.08 2.41
C SER A 99 10.92 4.17 1.19
N VAL A 100 9.83 4.22 0.41
CA VAL A 100 9.66 3.45 -0.84
C VAL A 100 9.14 4.36 -1.94
N ALA A 101 9.74 4.29 -3.13
CA ALA A 101 9.35 5.03 -4.31
C ALA A 101 9.55 4.12 -5.50
N TRP A 102 8.53 4.03 -6.33
CA TRP A 102 8.60 3.22 -7.53
C TRP A 102 7.87 3.89 -8.69
N SER A 103 8.30 3.55 -9.90
CA SER A 103 7.67 3.93 -11.16
C SER A 103 7.66 2.74 -12.11
N ARG A 104 6.62 2.65 -12.94
CA ARG A 104 6.47 1.61 -13.96
C ARG A 104 6.66 2.20 -15.35
N ASP A 105 7.42 1.50 -16.18
CA ASP A 105 7.52 1.75 -17.61
C ASP A 105 7.35 0.45 -18.41
N PHE A 106 7.85 0.40 -19.64
CA PHE A 106 7.74 -0.76 -20.53
C PHE A 106 8.70 -1.90 -20.16
N GLU A 107 9.75 -1.64 -19.38
CA GLU A 107 10.74 -2.64 -18.94
C GLU A 107 10.33 -3.31 -17.63
N GLY A 108 9.55 -2.61 -16.81
CA GLY A 108 8.98 -3.16 -15.59
C GLY A 108 8.75 -2.11 -14.51
N ILE A 109 8.88 -2.54 -13.25
CA ILE A 109 8.76 -1.68 -12.08
C ILE A 109 10.16 -1.39 -11.57
N HIS A 110 10.49 -0.11 -11.50
CA HIS A 110 11.73 0.39 -10.91
C HIS A 110 11.45 0.81 -9.47
N VAL A 111 12.13 0.19 -8.51
CA VAL A 111 11.89 0.42 -7.08
C VAL A 111 13.16 0.94 -6.43
N ASN A 112 13.06 2.11 -5.81
CA ASN A 112 14.03 2.60 -4.85
C ASN A 112 13.46 2.37 -3.44
N TYR A 113 14.29 2.00 -2.45
CA TYR A 113 13.91 2.02 -1.03
C TYR A 113 15.05 2.41 -0.06
N HIS A 114 14.69 3.05 1.06
CA HIS A 114 15.59 3.34 2.17
C HIS A 114 15.08 2.62 3.41
N ALA A 115 15.97 1.88 4.06
CA ALA A 115 15.67 1.21 5.31
C ALA A 115 16.68 1.60 6.41
N PRO A 116 16.26 1.61 7.69
CA PRO A 116 17.16 1.86 8.80
C PRO A 116 18.35 0.90 8.80
N LYS A 117 19.53 1.39 9.22
CA LYS A 117 20.75 0.57 9.28
C LYS A 117 20.53 -0.70 10.11
N GLY A 118 20.85 -1.85 9.53
CA GLY A 118 20.73 -3.16 10.20
C GLY A 118 19.33 -3.75 10.19
N LEU A 119 18.35 -3.13 9.52
CA LEU A 119 17.10 -3.79 9.14
C LEU A 119 17.36 -4.63 7.88
N GLU A 120 17.11 -5.95 7.98
CA GLU A 120 17.15 -6.84 6.83
C GLU A 120 15.97 -6.55 5.90
N VAL A 121 16.25 -6.37 4.61
CA VAL A 121 15.25 -6.13 3.57
C VAL A 121 15.19 -7.35 2.66
N ILE A 122 13.98 -7.84 2.39
CA ILE A 122 13.69 -8.93 1.45
C ILE A 122 12.92 -8.33 0.28
N THR A 123 13.45 -8.51 -0.93
CA THR A 123 12.85 -8.03 -2.19
C THR A 123 12.94 -9.11 -3.27
N SER A 124 12.05 -9.06 -4.26
CA SER A 124 12.12 -9.95 -5.44
C SER A 124 12.78 -9.31 -6.66
N PHE A 125 13.10 -8.02 -6.60
CA PHE A 125 13.72 -7.23 -7.67
C PHE A 125 15.22 -7.01 -7.41
N SER A 126 15.97 -6.71 -8.47
CA SER A 126 17.41 -6.42 -8.38
C SER A 126 17.65 -5.23 -7.45
N ASP A 127 18.44 -5.46 -6.40
CA ASP A 127 18.79 -4.46 -5.41
C ASP A 127 19.86 -3.51 -5.99
N GLU A 128 19.43 -2.41 -6.60
CA GLU A 128 20.34 -1.32 -7.00
C GLU A 128 20.76 -0.44 -5.81
N GLY A 129 20.28 -0.76 -4.61
CA GLY A 129 20.72 -0.14 -3.38
C GLY A 129 20.10 1.24 -3.10
N ASN A 130 20.55 1.76 -1.96
CA ASN A 130 19.93 2.83 -1.18
C ASN A 130 20.21 4.24 -1.74
N ASP A 131 19.87 4.55 -3.01
CA ASP A 131 20.11 5.88 -3.63
C ASP A 131 18.97 6.88 -3.37
N TRP A 132 18.41 6.87 -2.16
CA TRP A 132 17.38 7.82 -1.75
C TRP A 132 17.92 9.22 -1.66
N LYS A 133 17.37 10.11 -2.49
CA LYS A 133 17.62 11.54 -2.44
C LYS A 133 16.37 12.22 -1.89
N GLU A 134 16.55 12.91 -0.76
CA GLU A 134 15.50 13.73 -0.11
C GLU A 134 15.01 14.87 -1.00
#